data_AF-A0A2S2PYW7-F1
#
_entry.id   AF-A0A2S2PYW7-F1
#
_cell.length_a   1.000
_cell.length_b   1.000
_cell.length_c   1.000
_cell.angle_alpha   90.00
_cell.angle_beta   90.00
_cell.angle_gamma   90.00
#
_symmetry.space_group_name_H-M   'P 1'
#
loop_
_entity.id
_entity.type
_entity.pdbx_description
1 polymer ?
#
loop_
_entity_poly.entity_id
_entity_poly.type
_entity_poly.pdbx_seq_one_letter_code
_entity_poly.pdbx_strand_id
1 'polypeptide(L)'
;MWSIIMEPGKTYSTVVEKTFHLSMATLDIASVKKADDIHTVYIETNDGPRVILCHLSKSSNMFQCALDHVITTGTDLKFVTSATANIHMTGYVDDLDEEDDEDQIFSDLESQEEEEEEETQISKKQSAVKGGKRKA
;
A
#
# COMPACT_ATOMS: atom_id res chain seq x y z
N MET A 1 -0.82 -11.90 2.86
CA MET A 1 -1.34 -10.60 3.34
C MET A 1 -1.31 -10.57 4.87
N TRP A 2 -0.90 -9.45 5.47
CA TRP A 2 -0.88 -9.25 6.92
C TRP A 2 -1.79 -8.09 7.32
N SER A 3 -2.51 -8.21 8.44
CA SER A 3 -3.33 -7.11 8.97
C SER A 3 -3.68 -7.27 10.44
N ILE A 4 -3.91 -6.15 11.12
CA ILE A 4 -4.44 -6.11 12.49
C ILE A 4 -5.34 -4.89 12.69
N ILE A 5 -6.35 -5.03 13.55
CA ILE A 5 -7.17 -3.91 14.03
C ILE A 5 -6.78 -3.62 15.47
N MET A 6 -6.18 -2.45 15.70
CA MET A 6 -5.83 -1.97 17.03
C MET A 6 -7.01 -1.23 17.65
N GLU A 7 -7.57 -1.81 18.71
CA GLU A 7 -8.65 -1.20 19.47
C GLU A 7 -8.11 -0.29 20.60
N PRO A 8 -8.82 0.79 20.95
CA PRO A 8 -8.43 1.70 22.04
C PRO A 8 -8.14 0.98 23.36
N GLY A 9 -7.00 1.32 23.97
CA GLY A 9 -6.60 0.80 25.28
C GLY A 9 -6.09 -0.64 25.26
N LYS A 10 -6.04 -1.30 24.10
CA LYS A 10 -5.45 -2.63 23.96
C LYS A 10 -3.98 -2.54 23.54
N THR A 11 -3.28 -3.63 23.81
CA THR A 11 -1.88 -3.83 23.48
C THR A 11 -1.77 -5.20 22.85
N TYR A 12 -1.09 -5.29 21.71
CA TYR A 12 -0.96 -6.51 20.93
C TYR A 12 0.51 -6.90 20.94
N SER A 13 0.81 -8.09 21.47
CA SER A 13 2.17 -8.62 21.59
C SER A 13 2.25 -9.96 20.90
N THR A 14 3.28 -10.18 20.11
CA THR A 14 3.54 -11.47 19.46
C THR A 14 5.02 -11.61 19.18
N VAL A 15 5.50 -12.84 19.13
CA VAL A 15 6.76 -13.14 18.45
C VAL A 15 6.42 -13.32 16.97
N VAL A 16 7.16 -12.64 16.09
CA VAL A 16 6.88 -12.65 14.66
C VAL A 16 7.28 -14.00 14.05
N GLU A 17 6.32 -14.70 13.45
CA GLU A 17 6.52 -16.05 12.88
C GLU A 17 7.07 -16.02 11.46
N LYS A 18 6.70 -15.01 10.67
CA LYS A 18 7.15 -14.80 9.29
C LYS A 18 7.51 -13.33 9.09
N THR A 19 8.58 -13.08 8.34
CA THR A 19 8.98 -11.73 7.97
C THR A 19 7.84 -11.04 7.22
N PHE A 20 7.53 -9.79 7.56
CA PHE A 20 6.48 -9.05 6.88
C PHE A 20 6.83 -7.56 6.76
N HIS A 21 6.28 -6.95 5.72
CA HIS A 21 6.35 -5.53 5.47
C HIS A 21 5.09 -4.86 6.02
N LEU A 22 5.28 -3.97 6.98
CA LEU A 22 4.23 -3.09 7.49
C LEU A 22 4.14 -1.85 6.61
N SER A 23 3.01 -1.68 5.93
CA SER A 23 2.89 -0.75 4.79
C SER A 23 1.92 0.42 5.01
N MET A 24 0.94 0.27 5.92
CA MET A 24 -0.08 1.30 6.12
C MET A 24 -0.68 1.25 7.51
N ALA A 25 -0.94 2.42 8.08
CA ALA A 25 -1.85 2.62 9.19
C ALA A 25 -3.02 3.51 8.74
N THR A 26 -4.25 3.09 9.02
CA THR A 26 -5.48 3.76 8.59
C THR A 26 -6.42 3.94 9.76
N LEU A 27 -6.94 5.15 9.93
CA LEU A 27 -7.92 5.50 10.94
C LEU A 27 -9.31 5.06 10.49
N ASP A 28 -10.00 4.27 11.33
CA ASP A 28 -11.43 4.04 11.14
C ASP A 28 -12.22 5.29 11.56
N ILE A 29 -12.58 6.10 10.56
CA ILE A 29 -13.32 7.36 10.74
C ILE A 29 -14.66 7.15 11.43
N ALA A 30 -15.31 5.99 11.28
CA ALA A 30 -16.60 5.69 11.90
C ALA A 30 -16.46 5.48 13.41
N SER A 31 -15.30 5.01 13.87
CA SER A 31 -15.00 4.79 15.29
C SER A 31 -14.52 6.05 16.03
N VAL A 32 -14.26 7.16 15.31
CA VAL A 32 -13.77 8.42 15.90
C VAL A 32 -14.86 9.10 16.72
N LYS A 33 -14.62 9.25 18.03
CA LYS A 33 -15.56 9.90 18.96
C LYS A 33 -15.49 11.42 18.91
N LYS A 34 -14.29 11.98 18.77
CA LYS A 34 -14.06 13.43 18.68
C LYS A 34 -13.11 13.75 17.54
N ALA A 35 -13.42 14.80 16.78
CA ALA A 35 -12.67 15.12 15.56
C ALA A 35 -11.25 15.65 15.85
N ASP A 36 -11.05 16.28 17.00
CA ASP A 36 -9.80 16.88 17.48
C ASP A 36 -8.86 15.88 18.16
N ASP A 37 -9.29 14.64 18.38
CA ASP A 37 -8.42 13.61 18.94
C ASP A 37 -7.23 13.34 18.00
N ILE A 38 -6.05 13.16 18.61
CA ILE A 38 -4.84 12.71 17.94
C ILE A 38 -4.61 11.26 18.35
N HIS A 39 -4.50 10.39 17.37
CA HIS A 39 -4.32 8.97 17.56
C HIS A 39 -2.88 8.59 17.22
N THR A 40 -2.13 8.14 18.21
CA THR A 40 -0.72 7.77 18.03
C THR A 40 -0.57 6.27 18.03
N VAL A 41 0.19 5.76 17.06
CA VAL A 41 0.62 4.36 17.01
C VAL A 41 2.06 4.28 17.47
N TYR A 42 2.34 3.34 18.34
CA TYR A 42 3.66 3.03 18.85
C TYR A 42 4.02 1.58 18.53
N ILE A 43 5.32 1.35 18.39
CA ILE A 43 5.92 0.03 18.29
C ILE A 43 6.97 -0.10 19.39
N GLU A 44 7.02 -1.27 20.00
CA GLU A 44 8.03 -1.70 20.96
C GLU A 44 8.62 -3.02 20.47
N THR A 45 9.93 -3.16 20.59
CA THR A 45 10.64 -4.44 20.43
C THR A 45 11.52 -4.66 21.65
N ASN A 46 11.91 -5.90 21.95
CA ASN A 46 12.82 -6.16 23.09
C ASN A 46 14.19 -5.48 22.94
N ASP A 47 14.60 -5.23 21.69
CA ASP A 47 15.91 -4.67 21.35
C ASP A 47 15.93 -3.14 21.32
N GLY A 48 14.79 -2.47 21.56
CA GLY A 48 14.66 -1.04 21.36
C GLY A 48 13.67 -0.34 22.29
N PRO A 49 13.76 0.99 22.43
CA PRO A 49 12.76 1.76 23.16
C PRO A 49 11.43 1.77 22.41
N ARG A 50 10.35 2.14 23.11
CA ARG A 50 9.08 2.50 22.47
C ARG A 50 9.32 3.68 21.51
N VAL A 51 8.94 3.51 20.24
CA VAL A 51 8.98 4.59 19.24
C VAL A 51 7.61 4.85 18.63
N ILE A 52 7.39 6.07 18.16
CA ILE A 52 6.17 6.48 17.46
C ILE A 52 6.31 6.06 15.99
N LEU A 53 5.32 5.35 15.47
CA LEU A 53 5.21 5.06 14.05
C LEU A 53 4.52 6.20 13.29
N CYS A 54 3.38 6.65 13.80
CA CYS A 54 2.62 7.72 13.15
C CYS A 54 1.61 8.39 14.09
N HIS A 55 1.07 9.52 13.63
CA HIS A 55 -0.11 10.19 14.17
C HIS A 55 -1.20 10.26 13.11
N LEU A 56 -2.43 9.95 13.50
CA LEU A 56 -3.62 10.07 12.67
C LEU A 56 -4.63 10.99 13.36
N SER A 57 -5.33 11.82 12.60
CA SER A 57 -6.36 12.69 13.15
C SER A 57 -7.35 13.12 12.07
N LYS A 58 -8.63 13.17 12.46
CA LYS A 58 -9.71 13.66 11.60
C LYS A 58 -9.63 15.17 11.38
N SER A 59 -9.26 15.93 12.41
CA SER A 59 -9.20 17.41 12.35
C SER A 59 -8.15 17.93 11.36
N SER A 60 -7.01 17.25 11.23
CA SER A 60 -5.94 17.60 10.31
C SER A 60 -6.04 16.91 8.94
N ASN A 61 -7.13 16.18 8.68
CA ASN A 61 -7.31 15.32 7.51
C ASN A 61 -6.20 14.26 7.33
N MET A 62 -5.60 13.81 8.44
CA MET A 62 -4.60 12.74 8.45
C MET A 62 -5.28 11.40 8.73
N PHE A 63 -5.91 10.82 7.71
CA PHE A 63 -6.69 9.58 7.84
C PHE A 63 -5.85 8.31 7.70
N GLN A 64 -4.69 8.41 7.04
CA GLN A 64 -3.81 7.28 6.82
C GLN A 64 -2.35 7.74 6.76
N CYS A 65 -1.44 6.83 7.07
CA CYS A 65 0.00 7.03 7.01
C CYS A 65 0.63 5.81 6.34
N ALA A 66 1.31 6.04 5.21
CA ALA A 66 2.13 5.03 4.58
C ALA A 66 3.35 4.74 5.47
N LEU A 67 3.69 3.47 5.61
CA LEU A 67 4.79 2.96 6.41
C LEU A 67 5.70 2.12 5.50
N ASP A 68 6.96 2.00 5.88
CA ASP A 68 7.94 1.17 5.18
C ASP A 68 8.85 0.52 6.20
N HIS A 69 8.32 -0.49 6.90
CA HIS A 69 9.05 -1.22 7.91
C HIS A 69 9.03 -2.71 7.62
N VAL A 70 10.21 -3.30 7.58
CA VAL A 70 10.39 -4.76 7.54
C VAL A 70 10.49 -5.25 8.97
N ILE A 71 9.57 -6.13 9.38
CA ILE A 71 9.63 -6.79 10.68
C ILE A 71 10.01 -8.24 10.44
N THR A 72 11.17 -8.63 10.95
CA THR A 72 11.78 -9.94 10.71
C THR A 72 11.21 -11.03 11.60
N THR A 73 11.26 -12.27 11.12
CA THR A 73 10.98 -13.46 11.94
C THR A 73 11.80 -13.45 13.24
N GLY A 74 11.16 -13.86 14.34
CA GLY A 74 11.75 -13.93 15.68
C GLY A 74 11.73 -12.63 16.47
N THR A 75 11.34 -11.49 15.89
CA THR A 75 11.19 -10.23 16.62
C THR A 75 10.06 -10.34 17.65
N ASP A 76 10.35 -10.05 18.93
CA ASP A 76 9.32 -9.82 19.94
C ASP A 76 8.73 -8.43 19.70
N LEU A 77 7.53 -8.41 19.14
CA LEU A 77 6.87 -7.24 18.60
C LEU A 77 5.67 -6.88 19.45
N LYS A 78 5.56 -5.60 19.79
CA LYS A 78 4.41 -5.08 20.50
C LYS A 78 3.89 -3.79 19.91
N PHE A 79 2.63 -3.81 19.48
CA PHE A 79 1.90 -2.63 19.04
C PHE A 79 1.11 -2.03 20.19
N VAL A 80 1.28 -0.73 20.37
CA VAL A 80 0.58 0.06 21.40
C VAL A 80 -0.05 1.28 20.75
N THR A 81 -1.21 1.69 21.21
CA THR A 81 -1.85 2.92 20.72
C THR A 81 -2.37 3.79 21.85
N SER A 82 -2.27 5.11 21.66
CA SER A 82 -2.98 6.10 22.48
C SER A 82 -4.29 6.57 21.81
N ALA A 83 -4.80 5.82 20.83
CA ALA A 83 -6.00 6.18 20.09
C ALA A 83 -7.27 6.00 20.92
N THR A 84 -8.28 6.81 20.60
CA THR A 84 -9.66 6.70 21.09
C THR A 84 -10.59 6.04 20.05
N ALA A 85 -10.02 5.69 18.89
CA ALA A 85 -10.64 5.10 17.71
C ALA A 85 -9.84 3.87 17.25
N ASN A 86 -10.46 3.02 16.43
CA ASN A 86 -9.79 1.86 15.86
C ASN A 86 -8.78 2.29 14.79
N ILE A 87 -7.62 1.61 14.77
CA ILE A 87 -6.60 1.78 13.74
C ILE A 87 -6.39 0.45 13.03
N HIS A 88 -6.56 0.46 11.72
CA HIS A 88 -6.27 -0.68 10.86
C HIS A 88 -4.83 -0.58 10.39
N MET A 89 -4.03 -1.61 10.68
CA MET A 89 -2.68 -1.71 10.14
C MET A 89 -2.64 -2.84 9.13
N THR A 90 -1.96 -2.62 8.00
CA THR A 90 -1.90 -3.60 6.90
C THR A 90 -0.49 -3.71 6.31
N GLY A 91 -0.24 -4.87 5.71
CA GLY A 91 1.05 -5.25 5.19
C GLY A 91 1.00 -6.51 4.32
N TYR A 92 2.17 -6.97 3.91
CA TYR A 92 2.34 -8.22 3.18
C TYR A 92 3.47 -9.04 3.81
N VAL A 93 3.36 -10.35 3.70
CA VAL A 93 4.37 -11.28 4.22
C VAL A 93 5.44 -11.42 3.14
N ASP A 94 6.69 -11.55 3.54
CA ASP A 94 7.76 -11.94 2.63
C ASP A 94 7.73 -13.46 2.50
N ASP A 95 7.34 -13.96 1.32
CA ASP A 95 7.19 -15.39 1.07
C ASP A 95 8.54 -16.05 0.68
N LEU A 96 9.63 -15.28 0.63
CA LEU A 96 10.97 -15.77 0.28
C LEU A 96 11.66 -16.60 1.38
N ASP A 97 11.14 -16.57 2.61
CA ASP A 97 11.65 -17.36 3.75
C ASP A 97 11.18 -18.83 3.73
N GLU A 98 10.30 -19.21 2.79
CA GLU A 98 10.01 -20.62 2.51
C GLU A 98 11.12 -21.15 1.58
N GLU A 99 12.06 -21.92 2.16
CA GLU A 99 12.95 -22.82 1.42
C GLU A 99 12.11 -23.85 0.63
N ASP A 100 11.46 -23.43 -0.46
CA ASP A 100 10.83 -24.32 -1.44
C ASP A 100 11.14 -23.79 -2.86
N ASP A 101 12.23 -24.32 -3.43
CA ASP A 101 12.41 -24.63 -4.85
C ASP A 101 11.56 -23.86 -5.91
N GLU A 102 11.72 -22.55 -6.06
CA GLU A 102 11.18 -21.81 -7.23
C GLU A 102 12.28 -21.16 -8.09
N ASP A 103 13.19 -22.00 -8.56
CA ASP A 103 13.99 -21.78 -9.79
C ASP A 103 13.10 -21.74 -11.08
N GLN A 104 11.80 -21.42 -11.02
CA GLN A 104 10.88 -21.55 -12.17
C GLN A 104 9.80 -20.46 -12.32
N ILE A 105 10.17 -19.18 -12.37
CA ILE A 105 9.27 -18.15 -12.94
C ILE A 105 9.94 -17.39 -14.08
N PHE A 106 10.03 -18.07 -15.25
CA PHE A 106 9.73 -17.55 -16.60
C PHE A 106 10.08 -16.06 -16.85
N SER A 107 11.18 -15.63 -17.47
CA SER A 107 11.80 -15.99 -18.77
C SER A 107 10.92 -15.98 -20.03
N ASP A 108 9.62 -15.65 -19.98
CA ASP A 108 8.77 -15.73 -21.19
C ASP A 108 7.79 -14.55 -21.37
N LEU A 109 8.28 -13.33 -21.23
CA LEU A 109 7.55 -12.15 -21.70
C LEU A 109 8.29 -11.45 -22.85
N GLU A 110 8.78 -12.23 -23.80
CA GLU A 110 9.07 -11.74 -25.14
C GLU A 110 8.45 -12.71 -26.16
N SER A 111 7.55 -12.19 -27.00
CA SER A 111 7.10 -12.71 -28.32
C SER A 111 5.63 -13.09 -28.40
N GLN A 112 4.79 -12.14 -28.84
CA GLN A 112 3.81 -12.38 -29.89
C GLN A 112 3.29 -11.02 -30.43
N GLU A 113 4.05 -10.49 -31.39
CA GLU A 113 3.44 -9.75 -32.51
C GLU A 113 2.74 -10.78 -33.38
N GLU A 114 1.46 -10.59 -33.70
CA GLU A 114 0.91 -11.06 -34.97
C GLU A 114 -0.27 -10.16 -35.40
N GLU A 115 -0.14 -9.73 -36.64
CA GLU A 115 -1.02 -8.84 -37.42
C GLU A 115 -2.37 -9.50 -37.69
N GLU A 116 -3.45 -8.70 -37.73
CA GLU A 116 -4.60 -9.03 -38.58
C GLU A 116 -5.05 -7.78 -39.34
N GLU A 117 -4.73 -7.77 -40.63
CA GLU A 117 -5.31 -6.91 -41.65
C GLU A 117 -6.78 -7.28 -41.86
N GLU A 118 -7.69 -6.31 -41.85
CA GLU A 118 -8.92 -6.45 -42.63
C GLU A 118 -9.26 -5.15 -43.37
N GLU A 119 -9.32 -5.30 -44.69
CA GLU A 119 -9.54 -4.27 -45.69
C GLU A 119 -10.90 -3.56 -45.54
N THR A 120 -10.90 -2.24 -45.67
CA THR A 120 -12.08 -1.53 -46.20
C THR A 120 -11.66 -0.58 -47.32
N GLN A 121 -11.94 -1.01 -48.54
CA GLN A 121 -11.85 -0.19 -49.74
C GLN A 121 -13.07 0.73 -49.89
N ILE A 122 -12.91 1.73 -50.77
CA ILE A 122 -13.88 2.66 -51.38
C ILE A 122 -13.95 4.01 -50.62
N SER A 123 -13.53 5.16 -51.14
CA SER A 123 -13.34 5.60 -52.54
C SER A 123 -12.47 6.87 -52.62
N LYS A 124 -11.57 6.91 -53.60
CA LYS A 124 -10.89 8.13 -54.05
C LYS A 124 -11.88 9.06 -54.76
N LYS A 125 -11.85 10.35 -54.42
CA LYS A 125 -11.79 11.44 -55.43
C LYS A 125 -11.18 12.70 -54.83
N GLN A 126 -9.92 12.93 -55.22
CA GLN A 126 -9.22 14.18 -55.06
C GLN A 126 -9.76 15.22 -56.05
N SER A 127 -9.91 16.45 -55.59
CA SER A 127 -9.49 17.65 -56.34
C SER A 127 -9.33 18.78 -55.33
N ALA A 128 -8.11 19.05 -54.86
CA ALA A 128 -7.16 19.95 -55.51
C ALA A 128 -7.34 21.42 -55.08
N VAL A 129 -6.21 22.03 -54.70
CA VAL A 129 -5.80 23.42 -55.02
C VAL A 129 -5.97 24.50 -53.93
N LYS A 130 -4.77 24.94 -53.48
CA LYS A 130 -4.31 26.30 -53.13
C LYS A 130 -4.82 26.97 -51.84
N GLY A 131 -3.88 27.08 -50.90
CA GLY A 131 -3.21 28.33 -50.54
C GLY A 131 -4.06 29.49 -50.01
N GLY A 132 -3.80 29.90 -48.76
CA GLY A 132 -4.36 31.14 -48.24
C GLY A 132 -3.84 31.53 -46.86
N LYS A 133 -3.05 32.60 -46.83
CA LYS A 133 -2.51 33.33 -45.67
C LYS A 133 -3.55 33.70 -44.59
N ARG A 134 -3.06 33.71 -43.34
CA ARG A 134 -3.19 34.73 -42.26
C ARG A 134 -4.26 35.82 -42.40
N LYS A 135 -4.98 36.05 -41.29
CA LYS A 135 -5.38 37.32 -40.62
C LYS A 135 -6.67 37.05 -39.82
N ALA A 136 -7.00 37.72 -38.73
CA ALA A 136 -6.41 38.75 -37.88
C ALA A 136 -7.16 38.67 -36.54
#